data_AF-A0A9X5XBA2-F1
#
_entry.id   AF-A0A9X5XBA2-F1
#
_cell.length_a   1.000
_cell.length_b   1.000
_cell.length_c   1.000
_cell.angle_alpha   90.00
_cell.angle_beta   90.00
_cell.angle_gamma   90.00
#
_symmetry.space_group_name_H-M   'P 1'
#
loop_
_entity.id
_entity.type
_entity.pdbx_description
1 polymer ?
#
loop_
_entity_poly.entity_id
_entity_poly.type
_entity_poly.pdbx_seq_one_letter_code
_entity_poly.pdbx_strand_id
1 'polypeptide(L)'
;MPMGHTATAEAGSGGLTATEHRLANGLRVVLSEDHLTPVAAVCLWYDVGSRHEVKGRTGLAHLFEHLMFQGSGQVKGNGHFELVQGAGGSLNGTTSFERTNYFETMPAHQLELALWLEADRMGSLLAALDDESMENQRDVVKNERRQRYDNVPYGTAFEKLTALAYPEGHPYHHTPIGSMADLDAATLEDARAFFRTYYAPNNAVLSVVGDIDPRQTLAWIEKYFGSIPGHDGKPAPRDGSLPEVIGEQLREVVE
;
A
#
# COMPACT_ATOMS: atom_id res chain seq x y z
N MET A 1 0.51 -17.73 30.91
CA MET A 1 -0.87 -17.49 30.44
C MET A 1 -0.86 -17.74 28.95
N PRO A 2 -1.51 -18.77 28.39
CA PRO A 2 -1.53 -18.94 26.95
C PRO A 2 -2.45 -17.86 26.36
N MET A 3 -1.90 -16.96 25.57
CA MET A 3 -2.66 -15.96 24.82
C MET A 3 -3.32 -16.70 23.65
N GLY A 4 -4.62 -16.99 23.78
CA GLY A 4 -5.36 -17.73 22.77
C GLY A 4 -5.65 -16.87 21.54
N HIS A 5 -5.21 -17.30 20.37
CA HIS A 5 -5.69 -16.81 19.08
C HIS A 5 -7.16 -17.24 18.93
N THR A 6 -8.06 -16.28 18.71
CA THR A 6 -9.46 -16.60 18.41
C THR A 6 -9.62 -16.64 16.89
N ALA A 7 -9.52 -17.84 16.31
CA ALA A 7 -9.89 -18.06 14.93
C ALA A 7 -11.42 -18.13 14.84
N THR A 8 -12.04 -17.23 14.08
CA THR A 8 -13.47 -17.35 13.75
C THR A 8 -13.55 -18.11 12.43
N ALA A 9 -14.17 -19.29 12.42
CA ALA A 9 -14.45 -20.02 11.19
C ALA A 9 -15.77 -19.49 10.61
N GLU A 10 -15.74 -18.93 9.41
CA GLU A 10 -16.95 -18.55 8.66
C GLU A 10 -17.19 -19.44 7.44
N ALA A 11 -18.47 -19.61 7.11
CA ALA A 11 -18.94 -20.54 6.09
C ALA A 11 -18.49 -20.12 4.69
N GLY A 12 -17.75 -21.00 4.01
CA GLY A 12 -17.21 -20.73 2.68
C GLY A 12 -18.30 -20.47 1.64
N SER A 13 -18.21 -19.34 0.94
CA SER A 13 -18.93 -19.10 -0.30
C SER A 13 -18.03 -19.45 -1.49
N GLY A 14 -18.41 -20.45 -2.28
CA GLY A 14 -17.82 -20.67 -3.61
C GLY A 14 -16.46 -21.37 -3.68
N GLY A 15 -16.09 -22.18 -2.68
CA GLY A 15 -14.88 -23.02 -2.72
C GLY A 15 -13.60 -22.33 -2.21
N LEU A 16 -13.66 -21.04 -1.86
CA LEU A 16 -12.61 -20.36 -1.10
C LEU A 16 -12.88 -20.54 0.40
N THR A 17 -11.89 -21.07 1.13
CA THR A 17 -11.92 -21.16 2.60
C THR A 17 -10.84 -20.27 3.17
N ALA A 18 -11.23 -19.25 3.94
CA ALA A 18 -10.30 -18.33 4.58
C ALA A 18 -10.38 -18.45 6.11
N THR A 19 -9.25 -18.24 6.78
CA THR A 19 -9.17 -18.08 8.24
C THR A 19 -8.61 -16.71 8.56
N GLU A 20 -9.23 -16.04 9.53
CA GLU A 20 -8.77 -14.74 10.01
C GLU A 20 -8.08 -14.88 11.37
N HIS A 21 -6.96 -14.19 11.51
CA HIS A 21 -6.18 -14.07 12.73
C HIS A 21 -5.87 -12.60 13.01
N ARG A 22 -5.55 -12.31 14.27
CA ARG A 22 -5.08 -11.00 14.69
C ARG A 22 -3.89 -11.15 15.61
N LEU A 23 -2.78 -10.50 15.27
CA LEU A 23 -1.59 -10.46 16.12
C LEU A 23 -1.80 -9.47 17.28
N ALA A 24 -0.96 -9.57 18.31
CA ALA A 24 -1.04 -8.69 19.48
C ALA A 24 -0.81 -7.20 19.15
N ASN A 25 -0.01 -6.91 18.12
CA ASN A 25 0.22 -5.54 17.62
C ASN A 25 -0.91 -5.02 16.71
N GLY A 26 -1.98 -5.80 16.53
CA GLY A 26 -3.18 -5.42 15.79
C GLY A 26 -3.19 -5.81 14.31
N LEU A 27 -2.10 -6.37 13.75
CA LEU A 27 -2.07 -6.86 12.38
C LEU A 27 -3.19 -7.87 12.13
N ARG A 28 -4.03 -7.59 11.14
CA ARG A 28 -5.00 -8.55 10.63
C ARG A 28 -4.31 -9.46 9.64
N VAL A 29 -4.56 -10.76 9.77
CA VAL A 29 -3.99 -11.78 8.92
C VAL A 29 -5.12 -12.63 8.34
N VAL A 30 -5.14 -12.80 7.03
CA VAL A 30 -6.10 -13.65 6.32
C VAL A 30 -5.31 -14.74 5.60
N LEU A 31 -5.59 -16.01 5.92
CA LEU A 31 -4.94 -17.16 5.30
C LEU A 31 -5.96 -17.97 4.52
N SER A 32 -5.64 -18.34 3.28
CA SER A 32 -6.44 -19.27 2.46
C SER A 32 -5.51 -20.31 1.82
N GLU A 33 -5.62 -21.54 2.30
CA GLU A 33 -4.81 -22.67 1.79
C GLU A 33 -5.38 -23.19 0.46
N ASP A 34 -4.50 -23.39 -0.52
CA ASP A 34 -4.81 -23.97 -1.83
C ASP A 34 -3.58 -24.68 -2.43
N HIS A 35 -3.59 -26.02 -2.43
CA HIS A 35 -2.49 -26.86 -2.95
C HIS A 35 -2.56 -27.15 -4.46
N LEU A 36 -3.43 -26.48 -5.24
CA LEU A 36 -3.57 -26.75 -6.67
C LEU A 36 -2.28 -26.48 -7.46
N THR A 37 -1.48 -25.51 -7.02
CA THR A 37 -0.23 -25.10 -7.65
C THR A 37 0.80 -24.74 -6.59
N PRO A 38 2.11 -25.03 -6.79
CA PRO A 38 3.16 -24.81 -5.79
C PRO A 38 3.60 -23.35 -5.70
N VAL A 39 2.64 -22.44 -5.56
CA VAL A 39 2.82 -20.98 -5.48
C VAL A 39 2.03 -20.43 -4.30
N ALA A 40 2.53 -19.34 -3.72
CA ALA A 40 1.86 -18.57 -2.69
C ALA A 40 1.85 -17.09 -3.07
N ALA A 41 0.71 -16.44 -2.93
CA ALA A 41 0.53 -15.01 -3.05
C ALA A 41 0.55 -14.38 -1.66
N VAL A 42 1.33 -13.31 -1.51
CA VAL A 42 1.38 -12.45 -0.33
C VAL A 42 0.85 -11.08 -0.75
N CYS A 43 -0.12 -10.54 -0.03
CA CYS A 43 -0.70 -9.23 -0.29
C CYS A 43 -0.81 -8.45 1.02
N LEU A 44 -0.05 -7.37 1.14
CA LEU A 44 -0.10 -6.48 2.28
C LEU A 44 -0.84 -5.20 1.92
N TRP A 45 -2.01 -5.01 2.51
CA TRP A 45 -2.89 -3.88 2.28
C TRP A 45 -2.79 -2.89 3.44
N TYR A 46 -2.56 -1.63 3.13
CA TYR A 46 -2.64 -0.53 4.09
C TYR A 46 -3.89 0.30 3.82
N ASP A 47 -4.59 0.66 4.89
CA ASP A 47 -5.70 1.61 4.83
C ASP A 47 -5.14 3.04 4.75
N VAL A 48 -4.63 3.39 3.57
CA VAL A 48 -4.10 4.70 3.21
C VAL A 48 -4.14 4.86 1.70
N GLY A 49 -4.35 6.06 1.19
CA GLY A 49 -4.42 6.36 -0.24
C GLY A 49 -4.58 7.87 -0.42
N SER A 50 -4.82 8.33 -1.65
CA SER A 50 -4.85 9.77 -1.94
C SER A 50 -5.92 10.56 -1.17
N ARG A 51 -7.02 9.92 -0.73
CA ARG A 51 -8.04 10.57 0.14
C ARG A 51 -7.46 11.08 1.46
N HIS A 52 -6.33 10.53 1.90
CA HIS A 52 -5.65 10.88 3.16
C HIS A 52 -4.63 12.00 2.99
N GLU A 53 -4.41 12.47 1.77
CA GLU A 53 -3.48 13.56 1.46
C GLU A 53 -4.09 14.91 1.81
N VAL A 54 -3.21 15.90 2.00
CA VAL A 54 -3.57 17.28 2.33
C VAL A 54 -3.30 18.21 1.16
N LYS A 55 -3.98 19.36 1.12
CA LYS A 55 -3.77 20.37 0.08
C LYS A 55 -2.30 20.82 0.05
N GLY A 56 -1.72 20.90 -1.14
CA GLY A 56 -0.31 21.22 -1.33
C GLY A 56 0.64 20.02 -1.22
N ARG A 57 0.11 18.80 -1.03
CA ARG A 57 0.86 17.54 -0.90
C ARG A 57 0.15 16.37 -1.62
N THR A 58 -0.55 16.64 -2.72
CA THR A 58 -1.16 15.58 -3.53
C THR A 58 -0.10 14.71 -4.21
N GLY A 59 -0.41 13.43 -4.39
CA GLY A 59 0.50 12.43 -4.98
C GLY A 59 1.47 11.81 -3.99
N LEU A 60 1.42 12.19 -2.71
CA LEU A 60 2.33 11.69 -1.68
C LEU A 60 2.15 10.19 -1.42
N ALA A 61 0.93 9.65 -1.45
CA ALA A 61 0.68 8.22 -1.29
C ALA A 61 1.29 7.40 -2.42
N HIS A 62 1.17 7.88 -3.66
CA HIS A 62 1.78 7.23 -4.82
C HIS A 62 3.31 7.36 -4.82
N LEU A 63 3.84 8.54 -4.48
CA LEU A 63 5.28 8.70 -4.28
C LEU A 63 5.81 7.77 -3.18
N PHE A 64 5.06 7.63 -2.10
CA PHE A 64 5.45 6.74 -1.00
C PHE A 64 5.43 5.26 -1.41
N GLU A 65 4.56 4.87 -2.32
CA GLU A 65 4.60 3.54 -2.96
C GLU A 65 5.96 3.27 -3.61
N HIS A 66 6.49 4.22 -4.38
CA HIS A 66 7.81 4.12 -4.99
C HIS A 66 8.93 4.06 -3.95
N LEU A 67 8.84 4.88 -2.91
CA LEU A 67 9.82 4.92 -1.81
C LEU A 67 9.89 3.60 -1.04
N MET A 68 8.79 2.87 -0.95
CA MET A 68 8.73 1.53 -0.34
C MET A 68 9.55 0.45 -1.08
N PHE A 69 10.13 0.79 -2.22
CA PHE A 69 11.06 -0.04 -2.97
C PHE A 69 12.50 0.48 -2.99
N GLN A 70 12.81 1.56 -2.26
CA GLN A 70 14.18 2.10 -2.16
C GLN A 70 15.01 1.46 -1.05
N GLY A 71 14.49 0.38 -0.46
CA GLY A 71 15.15 -0.40 0.58
C GLY A 71 14.55 -0.18 1.95
N SER A 72 15.16 -0.84 2.93
CA SER A 72 14.79 -0.96 4.32
C SER A 72 16.05 -1.21 5.16
N GLY A 73 15.89 -1.41 6.46
CA GLY A 73 17.00 -1.61 7.39
C GLY A 73 17.88 -2.81 7.07
N GLN A 74 17.33 -3.90 6.52
CA GLN A 74 18.12 -5.10 6.14
C GLN A 74 18.35 -5.23 4.64
N VAL A 75 17.54 -4.58 3.80
CA VAL A 75 17.61 -4.71 2.33
C VAL A 75 17.87 -3.35 1.70
N LYS A 76 18.98 -3.19 0.98
CA LYS A 76 19.36 -1.89 0.42
C LYS A 76 18.82 -1.69 -0.99
N GLY A 77 18.39 -0.47 -1.31
CA GLY A 77 18.01 -0.07 -2.65
C GLY A 77 17.00 -1.04 -3.27
N ASN A 78 17.28 -1.47 -4.50
CA ASN A 78 16.43 -2.39 -5.26
C ASN A 78 16.50 -3.86 -4.79
N GLY A 79 17.18 -4.15 -3.67
CA GLY A 79 17.42 -5.52 -3.20
C GLY A 79 16.14 -6.32 -2.95
N HIS A 80 15.01 -5.67 -2.64
CA HIS A 80 13.72 -6.34 -2.48
C HIS A 80 13.28 -6.99 -3.80
N PHE A 81 13.36 -6.24 -4.91
CA PHE A 81 13.07 -6.76 -6.25
C PHE A 81 14.03 -7.88 -6.63
N GLU A 82 15.33 -7.69 -6.38
CA GLU A 82 16.37 -8.67 -6.73
C GLU A 82 16.17 -10.00 -5.99
N LEU A 83 15.84 -9.96 -4.71
CA LEU A 83 15.59 -11.16 -3.90
C LEU A 83 14.33 -11.90 -4.35
N VAL A 84 13.23 -11.19 -4.58
CA VAL A 84 11.98 -11.81 -5.05
C VAL A 84 12.16 -12.42 -6.44
N GLN A 85 12.69 -11.66 -7.40
CA GLN A 85 12.88 -12.12 -8.78
C GLN A 85 13.93 -13.23 -8.86
N GLY A 86 15.02 -13.12 -8.08
CA GLY A 86 16.05 -14.15 -7.99
C GLY A 86 15.54 -15.47 -7.40
N ALA A 87 14.52 -15.41 -6.54
CA ALA A 87 13.80 -16.57 -6.03
C ALA A 87 12.73 -17.12 -6.99
N GLY A 88 12.56 -16.52 -8.18
CA GLY A 88 11.57 -16.90 -9.19
C GLY A 88 10.17 -16.33 -8.95
N GLY A 89 10.03 -15.36 -8.06
CA GLY A 89 8.78 -14.66 -7.80
C GLY A 89 8.57 -13.42 -8.67
N SER A 90 7.39 -12.83 -8.55
CA SER A 90 7.05 -11.52 -9.09
C SER A 90 6.46 -10.64 -7.99
N LEU A 91 6.55 -9.33 -8.15
CA LEU A 91 6.05 -8.37 -7.17
C LEU A 91 5.60 -7.07 -7.82
N ASN A 92 4.72 -6.34 -7.14
CA ASN A 92 4.39 -4.97 -7.47
C ASN A 92 3.74 -4.22 -6.29
N GLY A 93 3.52 -2.92 -6.49
CA GLY A 93 2.69 -2.07 -5.64
C GLY A 93 1.53 -1.46 -6.44
N THR A 94 0.44 -1.09 -5.78
CA THR A 94 -0.52 -0.15 -6.36
C THR A 94 -1.11 0.77 -5.31
N THR A 95 -1.35 2.02 -5.71
CA THR A 95 -2.02 3.03 -4.90
C THR A 95 -3.36 3.43 -5.51
N SER A 96 -4.36 3.66 -4.66
CA SER A 96 -5.69 4.16 -5.02
C SER A 96 -6.13 5.27 -4.07
N PHE A 97 -7.39 5.69 -4.15
CA PHE A 97 -7.94 6.71 -3.26
C PHE A 97 -7.89 6.29 -1.80
N GLU A 98 -8.14 5.01 -1.51
CA GLU A 98 -8.37 4.55 -0.12
C GLU A 98 -7.37 3.51 0.36
N ARG A 99 -6.54 2.99 -0.55
CA ARG A 99 -5.65 1.88 -0.27
C ARG A 99 -4.33 1.98 -1.01
N THR A 100 -3.29 1.48 -0.37
CA THR A 100 -2.01 1.16 -0.98
C THR A 100 -1.71 -0.28 -0.61
N ASN A 101 -1.31 -1.08 -1.59
CA ASN A 101 -0.95 -2.46 -1.34
C ASN A 101 0.32 -2.85 -2.08
N TYR A 102 1.06 -3.76 -1.46
CA TYR A 102 2.24 -4.40 -2.01
C TYR A 102 1.93 -5.89 -2.07
N PHE A 103 2.36 -6.54 -3.14
CA PHE A 103 2.04 -7.93 -3.35
C PHE A 103 3.14 -8.67 -4.09
N GLU A 104 3.29 -9.94 -3.73
CA GLU A 104 4.24 -10.88 -4.27
C GLU A 104 3.52 -12.16 -4.68
N THR A 105 3.97 -12.78 -5.77
CA THR A 105 3.71 -14.19 -6.06
C THR A 105 5.03 -14.93 -6.00
N MET A 106 5.12 -15.93 -5.12
CA MET A 106 6.32 -16.69 -4.83
C MET A 106 6.11 -18.18 -5.14
N PRO A 107 7.15 -18.93 -5.52
CA PRO A 107 7.17 -20.37 -5.30
C PRO A 107 6.91 -20.67 -3.82
N ALA A 108 6.06 -21.65 -3.50
CA ALA A 108 5.61 -21.92 -2.13
C ALA A 108 6.76 -22.07 -1.11
N HIS A 109 7.84 -22.74 -1.51
CA HIS A 109 9.03 -22.93 -0.67
C HIS A 109 9.83 -21.64 -0.37
N GLN A 110 9.52 -20.52 -1.04
CA GLN A 110 10.10 -19.20 -0.85
C GLN A 110 9.14 -18.23 -0.13
N LEU A 111 7.99 -18.71 0.36
CA LEU A 111 7.02 -17.86 1.07
C LEU A 111 7.64 -17.11 2.26
N GLU A 112 8.50 -17.77 3.05
CA GLU A 112 9.14 -17.15 4.21
C GLU A 112 9.97 -15.92 3.81
N LEU A 113 10.60 -15.93 2.62
CA LEU A 113 11.36 -14.79 2.11
C LEU A 113 10.47 -13.57 1.91
N ALA A 114 9.31 -13.73 1.26
CA ALA A 114 8.37 -12.62 1.06
C ALA A 114 7.84 -12.07 2.39
N LEU A 115 7.50 -12.94 3.35
CA LEU A 115 7.04 -12.51 4.68
C LEU A 115 8.11 -11.72 5.44
N TRP A 116 9.38 -12.17 5.38
CA TRP A 116 10.49 -11.45 5.99
C TRP A 116 10.72 -10.09 5.33
N LEU A 117 10.68 -10.04 4.00
CA LEU A 117 10.85 -8.81 3.24
C LEU A 117 9.76 -7.77 3.55
N GLU A 118 8.49 -8.19 3.54
CA GLU A 118 7.35 -7.33 3.89
C GLU A 118 7.45 -6.77 5.32
N ALA A 119 7.85 -7.61 6.26
CA ALA A 119 8.05 -7.20 7.64
C ALA A 119 9.21 -6.22 7.79
N ASP A 120 10.33 -6.43 7.07
CA ASP A 120 11.46 -5.52 7.12
C ASP A 120 11.09 -4.13 6.57
N ARG A 121 10.43 -4.05 5.41
CA ARG A 121 9.96 -2.74 4.91
C ARG A 121 8.95 -2.09 5.87
N MET A 122 8.00 -2.84 6.44
CA MET A 122 7.05 -2.27 7.41
C MET A 122 7.74 -1.77 8.68
N GLY A 123 8.76 -2.48 9.17
CA GLY A 123 9.40 -2.19 10.45
C GLY A 123 10.55 -1.18 10.37
N SER A 124 11.23 -1.08 9.22
CA SER A 124 12.55 -0.44 9.14
C SER A 124 12.78 0.44 7.91
N LEU A 125 11.75 0.72 7.08
CA LEU A 125 11.89 1.57 5.88
C LEU A 125 12.60 2.90 6.16
N LEU A 126 12.27 3.57 7.27
CA LEU A 126 12.82 4.89 7.60
C LEU A 126 14.34 4.92 7.73
N ALA A 127 14.97 3.76 7.97
CA ALA A 127 16.43 3.65 8.05
C ALA A 127 17.10 3.72 6.66
N ALA A 128 16.36 3.44 5.59
CA ALA A 128 16.86 3.47 4.21
C ALA A 128 16.44 4.74 3.44
N LEU A 129 15.42 5.47 3.91
CA LEU A 129 15.01 6.72 3.25
C LEU A 129 16.01 7.85 3.51
N ASP A 130 16.42 8.51 2.43
CA ASP A 130 17.34 9.65 2.40
C ASP A 130 16.94 10.65 1.30
N ASP A 131 17.65 11.77 1.20
CA ASP A 131 17.34 12.82 0.23
C ASP A 131 17.59 12.35 -1.22
N GLU A 132 18.57 11.47 -1.44
CA GLU A 132 18.89 10.94 -2.77
C GLU A 132 17.76 10.04 -3.29
N SER A 133 17.31 9.07 -2.51
CA SER A 133 16.16 8.22 -2.84
C SER A 133 14.88 9.02 -3.01
N MET A 134 14.65 10.05 -2.19
CA MET A 134 13.51 10.95 -2.31
C MET A 134 13.50 11.70 -3.64
N GLU A 135 14.61 12.34 -4.01
CA GLU A 135 14.68 13.13 -5.26
C GLU A 135 14.57 12.23 -6.49
N ASN A 136 15.28 11.09 -6.47
CA ASN A 136 15.22 10.11 -7.55
C ASN A 136 13.78 9.62 -7.79
N GLN A 137 13.06 9.22 -6.74
CA GLN A 137 11.69 8.72 -6.90
C GLN A 137 10.69 9.82 -7.25
N ARG A 138 10.91 11.06 -6.78
CA ARG A 138 10.10 12.20 -7.22
C ARG A 138 10.21 12.42 -8.72
N ASP A 139 11.41 12.36 -9.28
CA ASP A 139 11.62 12.48 -10.72
C ASP A 139 11.02 11.33 -11.51
N VAL A 140 11.10 10.10 -10.99
CA VAL A 140 10.42 8.93 -11.59
C VAL A 140 8.91 9.16 -11.67
N VAL A 141 8.27 9.54 -10.56
CA VAL A 141 6.80 9.77 -10.52
C VAL A 141 6.39 10.93 -11.42
N LYS A 142 7.18 12.02 -11.47
CA LYS A 142 6.95 13.14 -12.40
C LYS A 142 7.03 12.69 -13.86
N ASN A 143 7.99 11.84 -14.19
CA ASN A 143 8.12 11.29 -15.55
C ASN A 143 6.99 10.31 -15.88
N GLU A 144 6.54 9.51 -14.92
CA GLU A 144 5.37 8.66 -15.08
C GLU A 144 4.11 9.49 -15.35
N ARG A 145 3.88 10.56 -14.59
CA ARG A 145 2.75 11.48 -14.84
C ARG A 145 2.81 12.02 -16.28
N ARG A 146 3.97 12.53 -16.71
CA ARG A 146 4.15 13.01 -18.08
C ARG A 146 3.82 11.94 -19.12
N GLN A 147 4.30 10.72 -18.90
CA GLN A 147 4.11 9.61 -19.83
C GLN A 147 2.65 9.11 -19.88
N ARG A 148 1.98 9.00 -18.73
CA ARG A 148 0.67 8.35 -18.60
C ARG A 148 -0.53 9.30 -18.64
N TYR A 149 -0.32 10.59 -18.35
CA TYR A 149 -1.38 11.59 -18.29
C TYR A 149 -1.17 12.68 -19.33
N ASP A 150 0.01 13.31 -19.35
CA ASP A 150 0.21 14.54 -20.12
C ASP A 150 0.51 14.26 -21.60
N ASN A 151 1.10 13.09 -21.93
CA ASN A 151 1.53 12.74 -23.28
C ASN A 151 0.70 11.61 -23.94
N VAL A 152 -0.56 11.44 -23.50
CA VAL A 152 -1.49 10.48 -24.12
C VAL A 152 -2.88 11.10 -24.35
N PRO A 153 -3.60 10.70 -25.40
CA PRO A 153 -4.98 11.14 -25.62
C PRO A 153 -5.86 10.83 -24.40
N TYR A 154 -6.63 11.83 -23.95
CA TYR A 154 -7.54 11.72 -22.80
C TYR A 154 -6.87 11.37 -21.46
N GLY A 155 -5.54 11.47 -21.33
CA GLY A 155 -4.85 11.08 -20.09
C GLY A 155 -5.30 11.87 -18.86
N THR A 156 -5.64 13.15 -19.02
CA THR A 156 -6.16 14.01 -17.94
C THR A 156 -7.68 13.93 -17.75
N ALA A 157 -8.40 13.13 -18.56
CA ALA A 157 -9.86 13.09 -18.52
C ALA A 157 -10.39 12.61 -17.15
N PHE A 158 -9.77 11.59 -16.56
CA PHE A 158 -10.18 11.08 -15.26
C PHE A 158 -9.86 12.08 -14.13
N GLU A 159 -8.70 12.75 -14.18
CA GLU A 159 -8.32 13.80 -13.23
C GLU A 159 -9.31 14.97 -13.26
N LYS A 160 -9.66 15.44 -14.46
CA LYS A 160 -10.67 16.49 -14.64
C LYS A 160 -12.04 16.03 -14.16
N LEU A 161 -12.44 14.80 -14.49
CA LEU A 161 -13.72 14.24 -14.04
C LEU A 161 -13.82 14.21 -12.51
N THR A 162 -12.76 13.77 -11.81
CA THR A 162 -12.74 13.77 -10.35
C THR A 162 -12.82 15.19 -9.77
N ALA A 163 -12.10 16.15 -10.36
CA ALA A 163 -12.12 17.54 -9.91
C ALA A 163 -13.48 18.23 -10.19
N LEU A 164 -14.20 17.82 -11.24
CA LEU A 164 -15.55 18.31 -11.55
C LEU A 164 -16.61 17.64 -10.67
N ALA A 165 -16.46 16.36 -10.34
CA ALA A 165 -17.43 15.62 -9.53
C ALA A 165 -17.35 15.97 -8.04
N TYR A 166 -16.15 16.28 -7.54
CA TYR A 166 -15.91 16.55 -6.13
C TYR A 166 -15.41 17.98 -5.94
N PRO A 167 -16.01 18.79 -5.05
CA PRO A 167 -15.60 20.19 -4.87
C PRO A 167 -14.17 20.31 -4.32
N GLU A 168 -13.55 21.48 -4.53
CA GLU A 168 -12.23 21.75 -3.96
C GLU A 168 -12.25 21.53 -2.44
N GLY A 169 -11.25 20.83 -1.91
CA GLY A 169 -11.17 20.45 -0.51
C GLY A 169 -11.79 19.09 -0.18
N HIS A 170 -12.56 18.47 -1.09
CA HIS A 170 -13.05 17.11 -0.92
C HIS A 170 -11.91 16.08 -1.04
N PRO A 171 -11.93 14.95 -0.29
CA PRO A 171 -10.85 13.95 -0.32
C PRO A 171 -10.60 13.34 -1.70
N TYR A 172 -11.64 13.18 -2.51
CA TYR A 172 -11.57 12.57 -3.86
C TYR A 172 -11.43 13.60 -4.98
N HIS A 173 -11.18 14.88 -4.65
CA HIS A 173 -11.01 15.94 -5.65
C HIS A 173 -9.81 15.73 -6.58
N HIS A 174 -8.76 15.05 -6.10
CA HIS A 174 -7.54 14.79 -6.86
C HIS A 174 -7.30 13.28 -6.99
N THR A 175 -6.66 12.91 -8.09
CA THR A 175 -6.29 11.52 -8.36
C THR A 175 -4.99 11.13 -7.64
N PRO A 176 -4.72 9.83 -7.44
CA PRO A 176 -3.52 9.37 -6.76
C PRO A 176 -2.18 9.82 -7.37
N ILE A 177 -2.14 10.16 -8.66
CA ILE A 177 -0.90 10.63 -9.30
C ILE A 177 -0.44 12.01 -8.76
N GLY A 178 -1.37 12.80 -8.20
CA GLY A 178 -1.09 14.14 -7.67
C GLY A 178 -0.65 15.15 -8.71
N SER A 179 -0.39 16.39 -8.30
CA SER A 179 0.05 17.47 -9.20
C SER A 179 1.58 17.61 -9.24
N MET A 180 2.10 18.11 -10.36
CA MET A 180 3.54 18.40 -10.50
C MET A 180 4.04 19.37 -9.42
N ALA A 181 3.26 20.40 -9.10
CA ALA A 181 3.61 21.39 -8.09
C ALA A 181 3.68 20.78 -6.67
N ASP A 182 2.76 19.89 -6.34
CA ASP A 182 2.75 19.24 -5.02
C ASP A 182 3.87 18.20 -4.90
N LEU A 183 4.18 17.47 -5.98
CA LEU A 183 5.33 16.58 -6.05
C LEU A 183 6.65 17.35 -5.87
N ASP A 184 6.80 18.51 -6.51
CA ASP A 184 7.96 19.39 -6.35
C ASP A 184 8.08 19.95 -4.92
N ALA A 185 6.94 20.18 -4.26
CA ALA A 185 6.90 20.73 -2.91
C ALA A 185 7.03 19.68 -1.79
N ALA A 186 6.89 18.39 -2.10
CA ALA A 186 7.04 17.30 -1.15
C ALA A 186 8.47 17.28 -0.57
N THR A 187 8.61 16.87 0.69
CA THR A 187 9.91 16.78 1.37
C THR A 187 10.15 15.38 1.91
N LEU A 188 11.42 15.05 2.20
CA LEU A 188 11.74 13.79 2.87
C LEU A 188 10.99 13.67 4.22
N GLU A 189 10.84 14.76 4.96
CA GLU A 189 10.10 14.74 6.22
C GLU A 189 8.59 14.49 6.00
N ASP A 190 8.00 15.00 4.92
CA ASP A 190 6.62 14.64 4.55
C ASP A 190 6.49 13.12 4.34
N ALA A 191 7.44 12.49 3.64
CA ALA A 191 7.46 11.04 3.46
C ALA A 191 7.64 10.29 4.80
N ARG A 192 8.59 10.72 5.64
CA ARG A 192 8.81 10.11 6.96
C ARG A 192 7.57 10.24 7.86
N ALA A 193 6.90 11.40 7.84
CA ALA A 193 5.67 11.63 8.57
C ALA A 193 4.53 10.76 8.03
N PHE A 194 4.41 10.63 6.71
CA PHE A 194 3.43 9.77 6.05
C PHE A 194 3.58 8.31 6.49
N PHE A 195 4.82 7.78 6.48
CA PHE A 195 5.11 6.44 6.98
C PHE A 195 4.66 6.24 8.42
N ARG A 196 5.12 7.11 9.34
CA ARG A 196 4.81 6.99 10.78
C ARG A 196 3.32 7.06 11.06
N THR A 197 2.57 7.76 10.22
CA THR A 197 1.13 7.96 10.38
C THR A 197 0.33 6.76 9.89
N TYR A 198 0.73 6.15 8.78
CA TYR A 198 -0.14 5.23 8.04
C TYR A 198 0.40 3.80 7.91
N TYR A 199 1.70 3.59 8.05
CA TYR A 199 2.34 2.30 7.86
C TYR A 199 2.62 1.65 9.21
N ALA A 200 1.60 0.98 9.75
CA ALA A 200 1.71 0.21 10.97
C ALA A 200 0.89 -1.09 10.89
N PRO A 201 1.25 -2.10 11.69
CA PRO A 201 0.54 -3.39 11.75
C PRO A 201 -0.98 -3.23 11.93
N ASN A 202 -1.42 -2.37 12.84
CA ASN A 202 -2.84 -2.17 13.14
C ASN A 202 -3.61 -1.29 12.12
N ASN A 203 -2.93 -0.77 11.10
CA ASN A 203 -3.55 -0.13 9.93
C ASN A 203 -3.45 -1.00 8.66
N ALA A 204 -3.07 -2.27 8.81
CA ALA A 204 -2.80 -3.17 7.71
C ALA A 204 -3.60 -4.49 7.77
N VAL A 205 -3.72 -5.13 6.61
CA VAL A 205 -4.18 -6.51 6.45
C VAL A 205 -3.15 -7.26 5.61
N LEU A 206 -2.58 -8.31 6.18
CA LEU A 206 -1.75 -9.26 5.47
C LEU A 206 -2.62 -10.43 5.00
N SER A 207 -2.72 -10.64 3.69
CA SER A 207 -3.40 -11.80 3.11
C SER A 207 -2.36 -12.75 2.50
N VAL A 208 -2.43 -14.04 2.81
CA VAL A 208 -1.57 -15.07 2.24
C VAL A 208 -2.44 -16.19 1.68
N VAL A 209 -2.29 -16.49 0.40
CA VAL A 209 -3.13 -17.47 -0.32
C VAL A 209 -2.26 -18.39 -1.16
N GLY A 210 -2.54 -19.68 -1.19
CA GLY A 210 -1.86 -20.65 -2.07
C GLY A 210 -1.37 -21.90 -1.35
N ASP A 211 -0.34 -22.53 -1.88
CA ASP A 211 0.23 -23.78 -1.34
C ASP A 211 1.03 -23.49 -0.07
N ILE A 212 0.32 -23.44 1.06
CA ILE A 212 0.84 -23.02 2.37
C ILE A 212 0.43 -24.03 3.44
N ASP A 213 1.24 -24.19 4.49
CA ASP A 213 0.75 -24.74 5.77
C ASP A 213 0.31 -23.55 6.64
N PRO A 214 -0.99 -23.38 6.96
CA PRO A 214 -1.47 -22.23 7.71
C PRO A 214 -0.81 -22.05 9.08
N ARG A 215 -0.43 -23.13 9.76
CA ARG A 215 0.22 -23.06 11.08
C ARG A 215 1.65 -22.57 10.94
N GLN A 216 2.39 -23.08 9.96
CA GLN A 216 3.76 -22.63 9.69
C GLN A 216 3.78 -21.18 9.20
N THR A 217 2.87 -20.82 8.30
CA THR A 217 2.71 -19.46 7.80
C THR A 217 2.40 -18.48 8.93
N LEU A 218 1.46 -18.82 9.81
CA LEU A 218 1.16 -17.97 10.97
C LEU A 218 2.36 -17.83 11.92
N ALA A 219 3.15 -18.89 12.12
CA ALA A 219 4.36 -18.83 12.93
C ALA A 219 5.43 -17.91 12.33
N TRP A 220 5.61 -17.90 11.01
CA TRP A 220 6.49 -16.94 10.33
C TRP A 220 5.97 -15.52 10.42
N ILE A 221 4.66 -15.32 10.26
CA ILE A 221 4.03 -14.01 10.40
C ILE A 221 4.24 -13.46 11.81
N GLU A 222 4.01 -14.26 12.86
CA GLU A 222 4.28 -13.86 14.25
C GLU A 222 5.77 -13.54 14.46
N LYS A 223 6.67 -14.38 13.92
CA LYS A 223 8.13 -14.19 14.03
C LYS A 223 8.60 -12.86 13.45
N TYR A 224 8.09 -12.47 12.28
CA TYR A 224 8.58 -11.29 11.56
C TYR A 224 7.79 -10.02 11.85
N PHE A 225 6.47 -10.09 11.94
CA PHE A 225 5.63 -8.92 12.16
C PHE A 225 5.35 -8.66 13.65
N GLY A 226 5.39 -9.68 14.51
CA GLY A 226 4.89 -9.58 15.89
C GLY A 226 5.63 -8.56 16.77
N SER A 227 6.90 -8.26 16.45
CA SER A 227 7.71 -7.25 17.17
C SER A 227 7.54 -5.83 16.63
N ILE A 228 6.90 -5.65 15.47
CA ILE A 228 6.66 -4.32 14.90
C ILE A 228 5.58 -3.64 15.74
N PRO A 229 5.84 -2.44 16.29
CA PRO A 229 4.85 -1.75 17.09
C PRO A 229 3.67 -1.27 16.21
N GLY A 230 2.46 -1.42 16.72
CA GLY A 230 1.31 -0.67 16.21
C GLY A 230 1.41 0.81 16.58
N HIS A 231 0.56 1.65 15.98
CA HIS A 231 0.41 3.06 16.38
C HIS A 231 -0.87 3.30 17.19
N ASP A 232 -0.98 4.41 17.92
CA ASP A 232 -2.18 4.76 18.70
C ASP A 232 -3.41 5.11 17.84
N GLY A 233 -3.24 5.16 16.52
CA GLY A 233 -4.29 5.38 15.52
C GLY A 233 -3.81 6.35 14.44
N LYS A 234 -4.37 6.23 13.24
CA LYS A 234 -4.20 7.24 12.18
C LYS A 234 -5.28 8.33 12.31
N PRO A 235 -5.03 9.56 11.83
CA PRO A 235 -6.07 10.56 11.72
C PRO A 235 -7.28 10.03 10.95
N ALA A 236 -8.48 10.41 11.38
CA ALA A 236 -9.67 10.13 10.61
C ALA A 236 -9.53 10.79 9.23
N PRO A 237 -9.99 10.12 8.16
CA PRO A 237 -10.01 10.73 6.84
C PRO A 237 -10.80 12.05 6.87
N ARG A 238 -10.40 13.00 6.01
CA ARG A 238 -11.16 14.23 5.80
C ARG A 238 -12.63 13.91 5.45
N ASP A 239 -13.54 14.75 5.90
CA ASP A 239 -14.97 14.59 5.62
C ASP A 239 -15.18 14.56 4.09
N GLY A 240 -15.78 13.46 3.65
CA GLY A 240 -16.15 13.22 2.25
C GLY A 240 -17.66 13.30 2.03
N SER A 241 -18.39 13.96 2.95
CA SER A 241 -19.81 14.22 2.76
C SER A 241 -20.03 15.14 1.56
N LEU A 242 -21.02 14.78 0.76
CA LEU A 242 -21.50 15.59 -0.35
C LEU A 242 -22.89 16.12 -0.02
N PRO A 243 -23.23 17.34 -0.45
CA PRO A 243 -24.60 17.81 -0.38
C PRO A 243 -25.50 16.92 -1.24
N GLU A 244 -26.79 16.83 -0.90
CA GLU A 244 -27.78 16.08 -1.69
C GLU A 244 -27.87 16.56 -3.14
N VAL A 245 -27.55 17.84 -3.38
CA VAL A 245 -27.46 18.44 -4.70
C VAL A 245 -26.06 19.01 -4.89
N ILE A 246 -25.30 18.41 -5.80
CA ILE A 246 -23.95 18.86 -6.17
C ILE A 246 -24.09 19.92 -7.27
N GLY A 247 -24.32 21.16 -6.85
CA GLY A 247 -24.29 22.34 -7.70
C GLY A 247 -25.14 22.25 -8.98
N GLU A 248 -24.64 22.84 -10.05
CA GLU A 248 -25.23 22.82 -11.38
C GLU A 248 -24.40 21.95 -12.35
N GLN A 249 -24.89 21.77 -13.57
CA GLN A 249 -24.14 21.03 -14.59
C GLN A 249 -22.81 21.72 -14.89
N LEU A 250 -21.70 21.03 -14.61
CA LEU A 250 -20.36 21.45 -15.03
C LEU A 250 -19.98 20.79 -16.35
N ARG A 251 -19.36 21.55 -17.25
CA ARG A 251 -18.82 21.05 -18.52
C ARG A 251 -17.49 21.75 -18.81
N GLU A 252 -16.48 20.95 -19.11
CA GLU A 252 -15.18 21.40 -19.58
C GLU A 252 -14.88 20.77 -20.94
N VAL A 253 -14.35 21.55 -21.88
CA VAL A 253 -13.85 21.06 -23.17
C VAL A 253 -12.33 21.00 -23.07
N VAL A 254 -11.75 19.82 -23.33
CA VAL A 254 -10.31 19.61 -23.33
C VAL A 254 -9.82 19.72 -24.77
N GLU A 255 -9.00 20.72 -25.06
CA GLU A 255 -8.38 20.97 -26.37
C GLU A 255 -7.00 20.32 -26.48
#